data_AF-A0A7W3PEN1-F1
#
_entry.id   AF-A0A7W3PEN1-F1
#
_cell.length_a   1.000
_cell.length_b   1.000
_cell.length_c   1.000
_cell.angle_alpha   90.00
_cell.angle_beta   90.00
_cell.angle_gamma   90.00
#
_symmetry.space_group_name_H-M   'P 1'
#
loop_
_entity.id
_entity.type
_entity.pdbx_description
1 polymer ?
#
loop_
_entity_poly.entity_id
_entity_poly.type
_entity_poly.pdbx_seq_one_letter_code
_entity_poly.pdbx_strand_id
1 'polypeptide(L)'
;MAFRRFYRRTFLNRRGHHAGAYALADITTEPGFTRDEQAKRVSARLTIADCGRVVTIDLDADTPADARNALHKARLLRDIVDRSVDALERAVADAGLSSKNKG
;
A
#
# COMPACT_ATOMS: atom_id res chain seq x y z
N MET A 1 10.40 4.16 22.54
CA MET A 1 8.98 4.32 22.15
C MET A 1 8.84 4.15 20.64
N ALA A 2 7.68 3.67 20.17
CA ALA A 2 7.38 3.61 18.74
C ALA A 2 7.24 5.02 18.16
N PHE A 3 7.83 5.25 16.98
CA PHE A 3 7.76 6.49 16.24
C PHE A 3 7.09 6.25 14.89
N ARG A 4 5.96 6.90 14.63
CA ARG A 4 5.24 6.75 13.37
C ARG A 4 5.96 7.50 12.26
N ARG A 5 6.44 6.76 11.27
CA ARG A 5 7.15 7.28 10.10
C ARG A 5 6.19 7.70 9.00
N PHE A 6 5.11 6.94 8.80
CA PHE A 6 4.14 7.24 7.76
C PHE A 6 2.76 6.74 8.16
N TYR A 7 1.75 7.55 7.85
CA TYR A 7 0.37 7.13 7.92
C TYR A 7 -0.44 7.80 6.84
N ARG A 8 -1.16 6.99 6.07
CA ARG A 8 -2.14 7.50 5.12
C ARG A 8 -3.30 6.53 5.02
N ARG A 9 -4.50 7.04 5.29
CA ARG A 9 -5.75 6.37 4.97
C ARG A 9 -6.49 7.20 3.93
N THR A 10 -6.94 6.57 2.86
CA THR A 10 -7.67 7.27 1.78
C THR A 10 -8.75 6.38 1.21
N PHE A 11 -9.90 6.96 0.87
CA PHE A 11 -10.96 6.26 0.17
C PHE A 11 -10.64 6.21 -1.32
N LEU A 12 -10.87 5.06 -1.96
CA LEU A 12 -10.53 4.82 -3.36
C LEU A 12 -11.67 5.17 -4.31
N ASN A 13 -12.91 5.10 -3.84
CA ASN A 13 -14.08 5.40 -4.65
C ASN A 13 -14.27 6.91 -4.86
N ARG A 14 -14.68 7.30 -6.06
CA ARG A 14 -15.11 8.67 -6.35
C ARG A 14 -16.40 8.99 -5.60
N ARG A 15 -16.62 10.28 -5.31
CA ARG A 15 -17.89 10.76 -4.73
C ARG A 15 -19.06 10.31 -5.60
N GLY A 16 -20.09 9.74 -4.98
CA GLY A 16 -21.30 9.27 -5.67
C GLY A 16 -21.30 7.77 -6.02
N HIS A 17 -20.21 7.04 -5.80
CA HIS A 17 -20.16 5.59 -5.97
C HIS A 17 -20.35 4.89 -4.61
N HIS A 18 -21.10 3.78 -4.59
CA HIS A 18 -21.35 2.99 -3.37
C HIS A 18 -20.07 2.33 -2.81
N ALA A 19 -20.10 2.06 -1.51
CA ALA A 19 -19.10 1.32 -0.71
C ALA A 19 -17.78 2.04 -0.35
N GLY A 20 -17.26 1.72 0.83
CA GLY A 20 -16.14 2.39 1.50
C GLY A 20 -14.77 1.78 1.20
N ALA A 21 -14.46 1.54 -0.09
CA ALA A 21 -13.14 1.04 -0.48
C ALA A 21 -12.04 2.01 -0.01
N TYR A 22 -10.97 1.49 0.61
CA TYR A 22 -9.90 2.31 1.14
C TYR A 22 -8.53 1.64 1.02
N ALA A 23 -7.51 2.48 0.93
CA ALA A 23 -6.13 2.09 1.18
C ALA A 23 -5.66 2.68 2.50
N LEU A 24 -4.94 1.89 3.28
CA LEU A 24 -4.33 2.29 4.55
C LEU A 24 -2.88 1.82 4.58
N ALA A 25 -1.95 2.75 4.73
CA ALA A 25 -0.55 2.47 5.02
C ALA A 25 -0.21 3.01 6.42
N ASP A 26 0.45 2.18 7.21
CA ASP A 26 0.93 2.53 8.55
C ASP A 26 2.35 1.97 8.76
N ILE A 27 3.30 2.85 9.03
CA ILE A 27 4.71 2.48 9.18
C ILE A 27 5.24 3.13 10.46
N THR A 28 5.75 2.31 11.36
CA THR A 28 6.35 2.70 12.63
C THR A 28 7.79 2.18 12.73
N THR A 29 8.66 2.95 13.37
CA THR A 29 9.95 2.47 13.87
C THR A 29 9.78 2.20 15.36
N GLU A 30 10.14 1.01 15.81
CA GLU A 30 9.92 0.56 17.19
C GLU A 30 11.24 0.10 17.81
N PRO A 31 11.35 0.04 19.15
CA PRO A 31 12.45 -0.66 19.80
C PRO A 31 12.52 -2.11 19.31
N GLY A 32 13.74 -2.60 19.07
CA GLY A 32 13.99 -3.99 18.73
C GLY A 32 13.73 -4.92 19.92
N PHE A 33 13.69 -6.24 19.67
CA PHE A 33 13.47 -7.26 20.70
C PHE A 33 14.72 -7.62 21.51
N THR A 34 15.89 -7.13 21.10
CA THR A 34 17.17 -7.42 21.74
C THR A 34 17.41 -6.53 22.96
N ARG A 35 18.33 -6.94 23.85
CA ARG A 35 18.76 -6.13 25.00
C ARG A 35 19.54 -4.85 24.63
N ASP A 36 19.99 -4.74 23.38
CA ASP A 36 20.57 -3.50 22.87
C ASP A 36 19.50 -2.42 22.75
N GLU A 37 19.61 -1.39 23.58
CA GLU A 37 18.69 -0.24 23.62
C GLU A 37 18.72 0.57 22.31
N GLN A 38 19.76 0.43 21.49
CA GLN A 38 19.85 1.08 20.19
C GLN A 38 19.19 0.28 19.07
N ALA A 39 18.89 -1.01 19.29
CA ALA A 39 18.24 -1.84 18.29
C ALA A 39 16.86 -1.29 17.95
N LYS A 40 16.59 -1.17 16.65
CA LYS A 40 15.31 -0.70 16.12
C LYS A 40 14.77 -1.72 15.13
N ARG A 41 13.46 -1.84 15.11
CA ARG A 41 12.71 -2.58 14.09
C ARG A 41 11.75 -1.68 13.35
N VAL A 42 11.28 -2.15 12.20
CA VAL A 42 10.22 -1.50 11.44
C VAL A 42 8.99 -2.40 11.46
N SER A 43 7.86 -1.82 11.85
CA SER A 43 6.53 -2.39 11.65
C SER A 43 5.88 -1.61 10.51
N ALA A 44 5.47 -2.30 9.46
CA ALA A 44 4.97 -1.68 8.23
C ALA A 44 3.84 -2.50 7.64
N ARG A 45 2.66 -1.89 7.56
CA ARG A 45 1.45 -2.54 7.05
C ARG A 45 0.82 -1.73 5.93
N LEU A 46 0.45 -2.43 4.86
CA LEU A 46 -0.41 -1.90 3.79
C LEU A 46 -1.69 -2.73 3.71
N THR A 47 -2.83 -2.06 3.83
CA THR A 47 -4.17 -2.65 3.71
C THR A 47 -4.91 -2.02 2.55
N ILE A 48 -5.53 -2.86 1.70
CA ILE A 48 -6.46 -2.45 0.65
C ILE A 48 -7.78 -3.16 0.91
N ALA A 49 -8.88 -2.40 0.94
CA ALA A 49 -10.21 -2.92 1.21
C ALA A 49 -11.20 -2.46 0.13
N ASP A 50 -12.12 -3.34 -0.25
CA ASP A 50 -13.22 -3.07 -1.17
C ASP A 50 -14.43 -3.98 -0.91
N CYS A 51 -15.61 -3.39 -0.69
CA CYS A 51 -16.91 -4.07 -0.57
C CYS A 51 -16.91 -5.41 0.23
N GLY A 52 -16.24 -5.44 1.39
CA GLY A 52 -16.16 -6.62 2.27
C GLY A 52 -14.94 -7.53 2.04
N ARG A 53 -14.10 -7.24 1.04
CA ARG A 53 -12.80 -7.87 0.84
C ARG A 53 -11.72 -6.98 1.44
N VAL A 54 -10.77 -7.60 2.16
CA VAL A 54 -9.63 -6.90 2.75
C VAL A 54 -8.38 -7.73 2.50
N VAL A 55 -7.36 -7.10 1.94
CA VAL A 55 -6.03 -7.69 1.80
C VAL A 55 -5.05 -6.83 2.58
N THR A 56 -4.22 -7.49 3.39
CA THR A 56 -3.18 -6.85 4.17
C THR A 56 -1.84 -7.51 3.87
N ILE A 57 -0.81 -6.69 3.66
CA ILE A 57 0.56 -7.13 3.46
C ILE A 57 1.41 -6.50 4.56
N ASP A 58 2.11 -7.36 5.30
CA ASP A 58 3.10 -6.94 6.28
C ASP A 58 4.50 -6.89 5.62
N LEU A 59 5.18 -5.78 5.86
CA LEU A 59 6.50 -5.41 5.33
C LEU A 59 7.47 -5.13 6.48
N ASP A 60 7.29 -5.85 7.58
CA ASP A 60 8.08 -5.70 8.80
C ASP A 60 9.55 -6.05 8.56
N ALA A 61 10.43 -5.43 9.33
CA ALA A 61 11.85 -5.70 9.28
C ALA A 61 12.49 -5.61 10.67
N ASP A 62 12.95 -6.76 11.16
CA ASP A 62 13.70 -6.89 12.41
C ASP A 62 15.21 -7.05 12.14
N THR A 63 15.59 -7.50 10.95
CA THR A 63 17.00 -7.72 10.55
C THR A 63 17.34 -7.01 9.23
N PRO A 64 18.65 -6.85 8.89
CA PRO A 64 19.05 -6.34 7.58
C PRO A 64 18.59 -7.20 6.39
N ALA A 65 18.41 -8.51 6.60
CA ALA A 65 17.86 -9.39 5.56
C ALA A 65 16.37 -9.11 5.34
N ASP A 66 15.60 -8.98 6.41
CA ASP A 66 14.18 -8.63 6.35
C ASP A 66 13.99 -7.26 5.71
N ALA A 67 14.81 -6.27 6.08
CA ALA A 67 14.76 -4.93 5.51
C ALA A 67 14.96 -4.96 3.98
N ARG A 68 15.93 -5.73 3.48
CA ARG A 68 16.14 -5.90 2.03
C ARG A 68 14.93 -6.54 1.36
N ASN A 69 14.36 -7.58 1.98
CA ASN A 69 13.19 -8.27 1.45
C ASN A 69 11.92 -7.40 1.47
N ALA A 70 11.66 -6.68 2.57
CA ALA A 70 10.55 -5.75 2.72
C ALA A 70 10.61 -4.62 1.68
N LEU A 71 11.78 -4.03 1.49
CA LEU A 71 11.99 -3.00 0.46
C LEU A 71 11.82 -3.56 -0.96
N HIS A 72 12.31 -4.78 -1.22
CA HIS A 72 12.09 -5.45 -2.50
C HIS A 72 10.60 -5.68 -2.77
N LYS A 73 9.86 -6.26 -1.81
CA LYS A 73 8.40 -6.46 -1.88
C LYS A 73 7.66 -5.15 -2.16
N ALA A 74 7.96 -4.10 -1.40
CA ALA A 74 7.32 -2.79 -1.58
C ALA A 74 7.56 -2.19 -2.97
N ARG A 75 8.80 -2.30 -3.49
CA ARG A 75 9.15 -1.80 -4.82
C ARG A 75 8.46 -2.59 -5.93
N LEU A 76 8.39 -3.91 -5.79
CA LEU A 76 7.71 -4.78 -6.76
C LEU A 76 6.19 -4.54 -6.75
N LEU A 77 5.58 -4.39 -5.57
CA LEU A 77 4.15 -4.06 -5.48
C LEU A 77 3.83 -2.73 -6.13
N ARG A 78 4.67 -1.71 -5.94
CA ARG A 78 4.52 -0.43 -6.64
C ARG A 78 4.56 -0.61 -8.16
N ASP A 79 5.56 -1.32 -8.70
CA ASP A 79 5.66 -1.58 -10.14
C ASP A 79 4.44 -2.34 -10.69
N ILE A 80 3.94 -3.36 -9.96
CA ILE A 80 2.74 -4.11 -10.35
C ILE A 80 1.51 -3.19 -10.37
N VAL A 81 1.32 -2.35 -9.36
CA VAL A 81 0.18 -1.42 -9.28
C VAL A 81 0.24 -0.41 -10.42
N ASP A 82 1.39 0.23 -10.63
CA ASP A 82 1.58 1.23 -11.69
C ASP A 82 1.27 0.62 -13.06
N ARG A 83 1.81 -0.56 -13.37
CA ARG A 83 1.53 -1.27 -14.64
C ARG A 83 0.08 -1.73 -14.77
N SER A 84 -0.56 -2.09 -13.65
CA SER A 84 -1.98 -2.48 -13.66
C SER A 84 -2.88 -1.30 -13.99
N VAL A 85 -2.52 -0.09 -13.55
CA VAL A 85 -3.23 1.14 -13.93
C VAL A 85 -3.10 1.36 -15.44
N ASP A 86 -1.88 1.32 -15.99
CA ASP A 86 -1.66 1.49 -17.43
C ASP A 86 -2.45 0.46 -18.25
N ALA A 87 -2.46 -0.81 -17.82
CA ALA A 87 -3.18 -1.87 -18.48
C ALA A 87 -4.71 -1.68 -18.40
N LEU A 88 -5.22 -1.23 -17.24
CA LEU A 88 -6.64 -0.95 -17.06
C LEU A 88 -7.10 0.22 -17.93
N GLU A 89 -6.32 1.29 -18.03
CA GLU A 89 -6.63 2.43 -18.89
C GLU A 89 -6.73 2.02 -20.37
N ARG A 90 -5.80 1.18 -20.85
CA ARG A 90 -5.87 0.62 -22.20
C ARG A 90 -7.10 -0.24 -22.39
N ALA A 91 -7.40 -1.14 -21.46
CA ALA A 91 -8.57 -2.01 -21.54
C ALA A 91 -9.89 -1.20 -21.56
N VAL A 92 -9.97 -0.12 -20.78
CA VAL A 92 -11.12 0.82 -20.80
C VAL A 92 -11.25 1.50 -22.16
N ALA A 93 -10.12 1.90 -22.77
CA ALA A 93 -10.11 2.49 -24.12
C ALA A 93 -10.54 1.49 -25.19
N ASP A 94 -10.00 0.27 -25.17
CA ASP A 94 -10.34 -0.80 -26.12
C ASP A 94 -11.81 -1.21 -26.02
N ALA A 95 -12.38 -1.18 -24.81
CA ALA A 95 -13.81 -1.41 -24.58
C ALA A 95 -14.72 -0.24 -24.99
N GLY A 96 -14.16 0.88 -25.46
CA GLY A 96 -14.93 2.08 -25.81
C GLY A 96 -15.56 2.79 -24.60
N LEU A 97 -15.07 2.53 -23.39
CA LEU A 97 -15.58 3.08 -22.13
C LEU A 97 -14.86 4.38 -21.72
N SER A 98 -13.81 4.77 -22.43
CA SER A 98 -13.18 6.07 -22.25
C SER A 98 -14.19 7.18 -22.55
N SER A 99 -14.42 8.08 -21.57
CA SER A 99 -15.32 9.20 -21.80
C SER A 99 -14.76 10.06 -22.94
N LYS A 100 -15.50 10.19 -24.05
CA LYS A 100 -15.28 11.31 -24.97
C LYS A 100 -15.51 12.58 -24.14
N ASN A 101 -14.46 13.38 -23.92
CA ASN A 101 -14.63 14.75 -23.47
C ASN A 101 -15.67 15.39 -24.40
N LYS A 102 -16.87 15.66 -23.89
CA LYS A 102 -17.69 16.73 -24.46
C LYS A 102 -16.92 18.00 -24.12
N GLY A 103 -16.54 18.73 -25.17
CA GLY A 103 -15.71 19.92 -25.12
C GLY A 103 -16.28 21.06 -24.29
#